data_AF-A0A7C1RTH5-F1
#
_entry.id   AF-A0A7C1RTH5-F1
#
_cell.length_a   1.000
_cell.length_b   1.000
_cell.length_c   1.000
_cell.angle_alpha   90.00
_cell.angle_beta   90.00
_cell.angle_gamma   90.00
#
_symmetry.space_group_name_H-M   'P 1'
#
loop_
_entity.id
_entity.type
_entity.pdbx_description
1 polymer ?
#
loop_
_entity_poly.entity_id
_entity_poly.type
_entity_poly.pdbx_seq_one_letter_code
_entity_poly.pdbx_strand_id
1 'polypeptide(L)' 'MKKALAIKTEIIEEIKNLPVQHQKKILDIVRLLKTGLQASHKKHSITELRGCGKRIWKGIDAQKYVNKLRSEWN' A
#
# COMPACT_ATOMS: atom_id res chain seq x y z
N MET A 1 -27.33 -8.09 16.08
CA MET A 1 -26.50 -9.30 16.20
C MET A 1 -26.83 -10.40 15.18
N LYS A 2 -28.10 -10.82 15.01
CA LYS A 2 -28.49 -11.90 14.07
C LYS A 2 -28.10 -11.66 12.60
N LYS A 3 -28.20 -10.41 12.11
CA LYS A 3 -27.91 -10.05 10.71
C LYS A 3 -26.42 -10.23 10.33
N ALA A 4 -25.50 -9.86 11.22
CA ALA A 4 -24.06 -10.03 10.97
C ALA A 4 -23.62 -11.50 10.97
N LEU A 5 -24.29 -12.33 11.77
CA LEU A 5 -24.05 -13.77 11.78
C LEU A 5 -24.54 -14.44 10.48
N ALA A 6 -25.70 -14.01 9.96
CA ALA A 6 -26.23 -14.50 8.68
C ALA A 6 -25.29 -14.17 7.51
N ILE A 7 -24.80 -12.92 7.44
CA ILE A 7 -23.82 -12.48 6.42
C ILE A 7 -22.53 -13.32 6.50
N LYS A 8 -22.08 -13.67 7.71
CA LYS A 8 -20.89 -14.52 7.89
C LYS A 8 -21.09 -15.93 7.34
N THR A 9 -22.27 -16.52 7.55
CA THR A 9 -22.55 -17.90 7.11
C THR A 9 -22.69 -17.99 5.58
N GLU A 10 -23.35 -17.02 4.96
CA GLU A 10 -23.57 -16.96 3.51
C GLU A 10 -22.24 -16.86 2.75
N ILE A 11 -21.34 -15.97 3.17
CA ILE A 11 -20.00 -15.81 2.60
C ILE A 11 -19.18 -17.10 2.72
N ILE A 12 -19.31 -17.84 3.82
CA ILE A 12 -18.58 -19.10 4.01
C ILE A 12 -19.06 -20.16 3.01
N GLU A 13 -20.36 -20.28 2.79
CA GLU A 13 -20.92 -21.24 1.83
C GLU A 13 -20.55 -20.88 0.40
N GLU A 14 -20.58 -19.59 0.03
CA GLU A 14 -20.10 -19.14 -1.28
C GLU A 14 -18.62 -19.47 -1.51
N ILE A 15 -17.76 -19.24 -0.51
CA ILE A 15 -16.33 -19.53 -0.62
C ILE A 15 -16.06 -21.04 -0.76
N LYS A 16 -16.82 -21.89 -0.04
CA LYS A 16 -16.69 -23.35 -0.13
C LYS A 16 -17.01 -23.87 -1.53
N ASN A 17 -17.99 -23.28 -2.21
CA ASN A 17 -18.42 -23.69 -3.54
C ASN A 17 -17.46 -23.24 -4.66
N LEU A 18 -16.49 -22.37 -4.36
CA LEU A 18 -15.52 -21.92 -5.34
C LEU A 18 -14.38 -22.94 -5.54
N PRO A 19 -13.79 -23.02 -6.75
CA PRO A 19 -12.58 -23.80 -6.98
C PRO A 19 -11.43 -23.34 -6.08
N VAL A 20 -10.58 -24.28 -5.66
CA VAL A 20 -9.45 -24.05 -4.71
C VAL A 20 -8.56 -22.86 -5.11
N GLN A 21 -8.35 -22.64 -6.41
CA GLN A 21 -7.57 -21.51 -6.92
C GLN A 21 -8.19 -20.14 -6.58
N HIS A 22 -9.51 -20.05 -6.61
CA HIS A 22 -10.24 -18.82 -6.28
C HIS A 22 -10.27 -18.58 -4.78
N GLN A 23 -10.37 -19.64 -3.97
CA GLN A 23 -10.26 -19.55 -2.51
C GLN A 23 -8.91 -18.97 -2.07
N LYS A 24 -7.81 -19.39 -2.71
CA LYS A 24 -6.47 -18.82 -2.47
C LYS A 24 -6.39 -17.33 -2.82
N LYS A 25 -6.91 -16.93 -4.00
CA LYS A 25 -6.97 -15.51 -4.39
C LYS A 25 -7.73 -14.66 -3.38
N ILE A 26 -8.87 -15.16 -2.88
CA ILE A 26 -9.66 -14.46 -1.85
C ILE A 26 -8.85 -14.31 -0.57
N LEU A 27 -8.14 -15.35 -0.13
CA LEU A 27 -7.27 -15.29 1.05
C LEU A 27 -6.17 -14.23 0.88
N ASP A 28 -5.54 -14.16 -0.29
CA ASP A 28 -4.51 -13.17 -0.58
C ASP A 28 -5.08 -11.75 -0.60
N ILE A 29 -6.25 -11.53 -1.18
CA ILE A 29 -6.95 -10.24 -1.13
C ILE A 29 -7.28 -9.85 0.31
N VAL A 30 -7.80 -10.78 1.13
CA VAL A 30 -8.10 -10.50 2.55
C VAL A 30 -6.83 -10.16 3.33
N ARG A 31 -5.71 -10.83 3.05
CA ARG A 31 -4.40 -10.50 3.64
C ARG A 31 -3.95 -9.10 3.23
N LEU A 32 -4.06 -8.76 1.95
CA LEU A 32 -3.72 -7.43 1.41
C LEU A 32 -4.60 -6.34 2.03
N LEU A 33 -5.90 -6.58 2.14
CA LEU A 33 -6.83 -5.68 2.81
C LEU A 33 -6.47 -5.50 4.28
N LYS A 34 -6.10 -6.57 4.99
CA LYS A 34 -5.64 -6.47 6.39
C LYS A 34 -4.36 -5.64 6.50
N THR A 35 -3.39 -5.81 5.59
CA THR A 35 -2.17 -5.00 5.58
C THR A 35 -2.43 -3.54 5.20
N GLY A 36 -3.35 -3.28 4.27
CA GLY A 36 -3.73 -1.93 3.84
C GLY A 36 -4.64 -1.20 4.82
N LEU A 37 -5.48 -1.92 5.59
CA LEU A 37 -6.37 -1.37 6.62
C LEU A 37 -5.66 -1.18 7.97
N GLN A 38 -4.57 -1.93 8.23
CA GLN A 38 -3.70 -1.70 9.39
C GLN A 38 -2.61 -0.66 9.15
N ALA A 39 -2.40 -0.23 7.90
CA ALA A 39 -1.86 1.10 7.65
C ALA A 39 -2.95 2.09 8.09
N SER A 40 -3.01 2.33 9.41
CA SER A 40 -3.62 3.52 9.97
C SER A 40 -3.39 4.64 8.98
N HIS A 41 -4.45 5.34 8.58
CA HIS A 41 -4.32 6.65 7.94
C HIS A 41 -3.69 7.61 8.95
N LYS A 42 -2.46 7.32 9.33
CA LYS A 42 -1.59 8.19 10.09
C LYS A 42 -1.44 9.37 9.14
N LYS A 43 -1.95 10.52 9.58
CA LYS A 43 -1.74 11.76 8.85
C LYS A 43 -0.24 12.00 8.87
N HIS A 44 0.40 11.61 7.78
CA HIS A 44 1.82 11.82 7.58
C HIS A 44 2.06 13.29 7.27
N SER A 45 3.01 13.89 7.95
CA SER A 45 3.48 15.22 7.61
C SER A 45 4.63 15.08 6.62
N ILE A 46 4.66 15.90 5.57
CA ILE A 46 5.78 15.94 4.64
C ILE A 46 7.12 16.23 5.34
N THR A 47 7.07 16.84 6.53
CA THR A 47 8.26 17.09 7.37
C THR A 47 8.90 15.82 7.92
N GLU A 48 8.21 14.68 7.94
CA GLU A 48 8.77 13.38 8.34
C GLU A 48 9.89 12.93 7.38
N LEU A 49 9.90 13.41 6.14
CA LEU A 49 10.95 13.13 5.16
C LEU A 49 12.20 14.02 5.33
N ARG A 50 12.17 15.00 6.25
CA ARG A 50 13.29 15.91 6.49
C ARG A 50 14.53 15.12 6.88
N GLY A 51 15.59 15.25 6.09
CA GLY A 51 16.89 14.65 6.39
C GLY A 51 17.05 13.21 5.91
N CYS A 52 16.00 12.53 5.46
CA CYS A 52 16.08 11.19 4.86
C CYS A 52 17.07 11.14 3.67
N GLY A 53 17.16 12.24 2.91
CA GLY A 53 18.06 12.36 1.77
C GLY A 53 19.53 12.69 2.11
N LYS A 54 19.88 13.07 3.36
CA LYS A 54 21.19 13.67 3.67
C LYS A 54 22.39 12.84 3.19
N ARG A 55 22.31 11.51 3.36
CA ARG A 55 23.38 10.59 2.94
C ARG A 55 23.37 10.34 1.42
N ILE A 56 22.19 10.31 0.81
CA ILE A 56 22.01 10.08 -0.63
C ILE A 56 22.57 11.26 -1.42
N TRP A 57 22.35 12.49 -0.93
CA TRP A 57 22.82 13.72 -1.56
C TRP A 57 24.23 14.14 -1.15
N LYS A 58 24.97 13.29 -0.41
CA LYS A 58 26.32 13.63 0.04
C LYS A 58 27.26 13.71 -1.17
N GLY A 59 27.89 14.87 -1.35
CA GLY A 59 28.81 15.11 -2.46
C GLY A 59 28.13 15.36 -3.81
N ILE A 60 26.79 15.45 -3.84
CA ILE A 60 26.03 15.82 -5.04
C ILE A 60 25.72 17.32 -4.96
N ASP A 61 26.12 18.07 -5.98
CA ASP A 61 25.70 19.45 -6.17
C ASP A 61 24.24 19.47 -6.64
N ALA A 62 23.36 19.98 -5.78
CA ALA A 62 21.93 20.04 -6.04
C ALA A 62 21.60 20.91 -7.26
N GLN A 63 22.29 22.04 -7.45
CA GLN A 63 22.03 22.95 -8.54
C GLN A 63 22.45 22.34 -9.87
N LYS A 64 23.61 21.67 -9.91
CA LYS A 64 24.09 20.96 -11.10
C LYS A 64 23.15 19.83 -11.49
N TYR A 65 22.66 19.07 -10.51
CA TYR A 65 21.70 17.98 -10.74
C TYR A 65 20.39 18.49 -11.35
N VAL A 66 19.81 19.57 -10.77
CA VAL A 66 18.57 20.18 -11.28
C VAL A 66 18.75 20.74 -12.69
N ASN A 67 19.89 21.40 -12.97
CA ASN A 67 20.17 21.94 -14.29
C ASN A 67 20.21 20.83 -15.36
N LYS A 68 20.85 19.69 -15.06
CA LYS A 68 20.87 18.53 -15.96
C LYS A 68 19.46 18.04 -16.27
N LEU A 69 18.63 17.83 -15.26
CA LEU A 69 17.25 17.37 -15.45
C LEU A 69 16.41 18.34 -16.29
N ARG A 70 16.60 19.65 -16.12
CA ARG A 70 15.90 20.65 -16.94
C ARG A 70 16.33 20.61 -18.40
N SER A 71 17.62 20.42 -18.65
CA SER A 71 18.14 20.27 -20.01
C SER A 71 17.63 19.02 -20.72
N GLU A 72 17.22 17.97 -19.99
CA GLU A 72 16.64 16.74 -20.58
C GLU A 72 15.19 16.94 -21.10
N TRP A 73 14.55 18.06 -20.78
CA TRP A 73 13.15 18.35 -21.14
C TRP A 73 13.02 19.49 -22.15
N ASN A 74 14.15 20.04 -22.61
CA ASN A 74 14.23 20.99 -23.73
C ASN A 74 14.58 20.24 -25.02
#